data_AF-A0A916K992-F1
#
_entry.id   AF-A0A916K992-F1
#
_cell.length_a   1.000
_cell.length_b   1.000
_cell.length_c   1.000
_cell.angle_alpha   90.00
_cell.angle_beta   90.00
_cell.angle_gamma   90.00
#
_symmetry.space_group_name_H-M   'P 1'
#
loop_
_entity.id
_entity.type
_entity.pdbx_description
1 polymer ?
#
loop_
_entity_poly.entity_id
_entity_poly.type
_entity_poly.pdbx_seq_one_letter_code
_entity_poly.pdbx_strand_id
1 'polypeptide(L)' 'MKISKTTAELEVEGTKHRLEPSEGCEVPPGIPHQIMNRSEADVEFLVISHPQTRGDRYEA' A
#
# COMPACT_ATOMS: atom_id res chain seq x y z
N MET A 1 -3.09 -3.91 3.57
CA MET A 1 -1.67 -4.07 3.16
C MET A 1 -0.81 -4.26 4.40
N LYS A 2 0.24 -5.08 4.37
CA LYS A 2 1.20 -5.27 5.48
C LYS A 2 2.64 -5.22 4.98
N ILE A 3 3.54 -4.56 5.70
CA ILE A 3 4.98 -4.48 5.40
C ILE A 3 5.72 -5.63 6.08
N SER A 4 6.69 -6.29 5.41
CA SER A 4 7.40 -7.45 5.97
C SER A 4 8.86 -7.21 6.36
N LYS A 5 9.59 -6.31 5.69
CA LYS A 5 11.06 -6.16 5.88
C LYS A 5 11.53 -4.77 6.27
N THR A 6 11.12 -3.75 5.52
CA THR A 6 11.62 -2.36 5.63
C THR A 6 10.45 -1.38 5.59
N THR A 7 10.63 -0.18 6.12
CA THR A 7 9.56 0.83 6.19
C THR A 7 9.07 1.29 4.81
N ALA A 8 7.78 1.58 4.68
CA ALA A 8 7.20 2.22 3.50
C ALA A 8 6.28 3.40 3.86
N GLU A 9 6.05 4.31 2.92
CA GLU A 9 5.04 5.36 3.05
C GLU A 9 3.83 5.01 2.18
N LEU A 10 2.65 4.92 2.79
CA LEU A 10 1.37 4.77 2.08
C LEU A 10 0.63 6.11 2.16
N GLU A 11 0.30 6.67 1.00
CA GLU A 11 -0.63 7.79 0.91
C GLU A 11 -2.04 7.26 0.64
N VAL A 12 -3.02 7.69 1.45
CA VAL A 12 -4.44 7.33 1.35
C VAL A 12 -5.25 8.62 1.42
N GLU A 13 -5.98 8.95 0.35
CA GLU A 13 -6.78 10.19 0.28
C GLU A 13 -5.97 11.46 0.64
N GLY A 14 -4.70 11.52 0.23
CA GLY A 14 -3.78 12.62 0.54
C GLY A 14 -3.16 12.58 1.95
N THR A 15 -3.54 11.62 2.80
CA THR A 15 -2.95 11.41 4.13
C THR A 15 -1.80 10.41 4.06
N LYS A 16 -0.65 10.77 4.63
CA LYS A 16 0.55 9.92 4.63
C LYS A 16 0.64 9.07 5.90
N HIS A 17 0.79 7.78 5.70
CA HIS A 17 0.99 6.77 6.72
C HIS A 17 2.36 6.14 6.55
N ARG A 18 3.22 6.29 7.56
CA ARG A 18 4.47 5.53 7.64
C ARG A 18 4.15 4.15 8.21
N LEU A 19 4.51 3.10 7.49
CA LEU A 19 4.29 1.71 7.88
C LEU A 19 5.63 1.06 8.19
N GLU A 20 5.83 0.68 9.44
CA GLU A 20 6.99 -0.08 9.89
C GLU A 20 6.84 -1.58 9.57
N PRO A 21 7.94 -2.35 9.60
CA PRO A 21 7.86 -3.80 9.45
C PRO A 21 6.84 -4.42 10.40
N SER A 22 6.03 -5.33 9.86
CA SER A 22 4.88 -5.96 10.49
C SER A 22 3.64 -5.09 10.73
N GLU A 23 3.67 -3.80 10.39
CA GLU A 23 2.48 -2.96 10.40
C GLU A 23 1.67 -3.13 9.12
N GLY A 24 0.39 -2.83 9.23
CA GLY A 24 -0.52 -2.83 8.10
C GLY A 24 -1.54 -1.70 8.16
N CYS A 25 -2.04 -1.35 6.99
CA CYS A 25 -3.08 -0.34 6.80
C CYS A 25 -4.17 -0.91 5.90
N GLU A 26 -5.43 -0.67 6.30
CA GLU A 26 -6.61 -0.96 5.50
C GLU A 26 -6.93 0.26 4.63
N VAL A 27 -7.23 0.02 3.35
CA VAL A 27 -7.69 1.06 2.42
C VAL A 27 -9.12 0.71 2.02
N PRO A 28 -10.11 1.56 2.31
CA PRO A 28 -11.50 1.30 1.91
C PRO A 28 -11.66 1.28 0.38
N PRO A 29 -12.71 0.60 -0.15
CA PRO A 29 -13.00 0.60 -1.58
C PRO A 29 -13.20 2.00 -2.15
N GLY A 30 -12.69 2.23 -3.36
CA GLY A 30 -12.83 3.50 -4.08
C GLY A 30 -11.93 4.62 -3.57
N ILE A 31 -11.12 4.39 -2.53
CA ILE A 31 -10.18 5.39 -2.01
C ILE A 31 -8.86 5.35 -2.80
N PRO A 32 -8.46 6.47 -3.44
CA PRO A 32 -7.17 6.58 -4.09
C PRO A 32 -6.03 6.40 -3.10
N HIS A 33 -5.04 5.59 -3.48
CA HIS A 33 -3.88 5.34 -2.65
C HIS A 33 -2.63 5.05 -3.48
N GLN A 34 -1.47 5.36 -2.91
CA GLN A 34 -0.16 5.06 -3.50
C GLN A 34 0.81 4.63 -2.41
N ILE A 35 1.59 3.57 -2.68
CA ILE A 35 2.74 3.20 -1.84
C ILE A 35 4.02 3.76 -2.46
N MET A 36 4.88 4.36 -1.63
CA MET A 36 6.20 4.84 -2.01
C MET A 36 7.27 4.20 -1.14
N ASN A 37 8.27 3.61 -1.80
CA ASN A 37 9.52 3.26 -1.14
C ASN A 37 10.41 4.51 -1.09
N ARG A 38 10.60 5.09 0.11
CA ARG A 38 11.51 6.22 0.35
C ARG A 38 12.88 5.79 0.87
N SER A 39 13.15 4.49 0.97
CA SER A 39 14.40 3.94 1.46
C SER A 39 15.33 3.52 0.32
N GLU A 40 16.61 3.32 0.62
CA GLU A 40 17.60 2.78 -0.33
C GLU A 40 17.54 1.24 -0.42
N ALA A 41 16.74 0.59 0.42
CA ALA A 41 16.56 -0.85 0.44
C ALA A 41 15.24 -1.22 -0.25
N ASP A 42 15.17 -2.45 -0.77
CA ASP A 42 13.92 -2.99 -1.28
C ASP A 42 12.86 -3.09 -0.17
N VAL A 43 11.62 -2.78 -0.54
CA VAL A 43 10.45 -2.97 0.32
C VAL A 43 9.71 -4.23 -0.12
N GLU A 44 9.39 -5.06 0.85
CA GLU A 44 8.53 -6.23 0.66
C GLU A 44 7.24 -6.05 1.48
N PHE A 45 6.11 -6.36 0.85
CA PHE A 45 4.79 -6.17 1.44
C PHE A 45 3.76 -7.16 0.89
N LEU A 46 2.73 -7.43 1.68
CA LEU A 46 1.58 -8.26 1.34
C LEU A 46 0.35 -7.38 1.10
N VAL A 47 -0.25 -7.50 -0.08
CA VAL A 47 -1.56 -6.93 -0.40
C VAL A 47 -2.60 -8.03 -0.44
N ILE A 48 -3.65 -7.85 0.33
CA ILE A 48 -4.87 -8.66 0.26
C ILE A 48 -5.98 -7.70 -0.14
N SER A 49 -6.72 -8.04 -1.19
CA SER A 49 -7.85 -7.25 -1.69
C SER A 49 -9.16 -8.03 -1.52
N HIS A 50 -10.19 -7.31 -1.08
CA HIS A 50 -11.55 -7.81 -1.04
C HIS A 50 -12.54 -6.65 -1.26
N PRO A 51 -13.40 -6.70 -2.29
CA PRO A 51 -13.50 -7.72 -3.35
C PRO A 51 -12.25 -7.77 -4.25
N GLN A 52 -12.13 -8.80 -5.09
CA GLN A 52 -10.94 -9.06 -5.90
C GLN A 52 -10.69 -7.94 -6.92
N THR A 53 -9.43 -7.57 -7.17
CA THR A 53 -9.04 -6.50 -8.12
C THR A 53 -9.18 -6.85 -9.60
N ARG A 54 -9.86 -7.95 -9.93
CA ARG A 54 -10.04 -8.39 -11.32
C ARG A 54 -10.97 -7.42 -12.03
N GLY A 55 -10.42 -6.61 -12.93
CA GLY A 55 -11.16 -5.60 -13.70
C GLY A 55 -10.81 -4.16 -13.33
N ASP A 56 -10.02 -3.92 -12.29
CA ASP A 56 -9.69 -2.56 -11.80
C ASP A 56 -8.54 -1.88 -12.56
N ARG A 57 -7.83 -2.63 -13.42
CA ARG A 57 -6.74 -2.06 -14.23
C ARG A 57 -7.31 -1.42 -15.49
N TYR A 58 -7.20 -0.10 -15.58
CA TYR A 58 -7.44 0.67 -16.80
C TYR A 58 -6.08 1.03 -17.41
N GLU A 59 -5.92 0.85 -18.72
CA GLU A 59 -4.75 1.41 -19.41
C GLU A 59 -4.89 2.93 -19.49
N ALA A 60 -3.78 3.64 -19.31
CA ALA A 60 -3.70 5.10 -19.35
C ALA A 60 -3.64 5.64 -20.78
#